data_AF-A0A060XZ43-F1
#
_entry.id   AF-A0A060XZ43-F1
#
_cell.length_a   1.000
_cell.length_b   1.000
_cell.length_c   1.000
_cell.angle_alpha   90.00
_cell.angle_beta   90.00
_cell.angle_gamma   90.00
#
_symmetry.space_group_name_H-M   'P 1'
#
loop_
_entity.id
_entity.type
_entity.pdbx_description
1 polymer ?
#
loop_
_entity_poly.entity_id
_entity_poly.type
_entity_poly.pdbx_seq_one_letter_code
_entity_poly.pdbx_strand_id
1 'polypeptide(L)'
;MGDILANEADLLGMINEYLKYGEFEETVHHFEKECKNKGKVVPKPRGNSLRDSKTLIIQKDLLSSFDDGDFKVFFELWTEFVPLEVRDCDPHAQKLEFYLHVHFTIFPLKIHLGRHDRADFEVRITHFKHYLETRGAALSQTTEFLPYYALPFVPNPMVHPSFRDLFQESWIPEMKQELEKFLTVTLKVSDTPRLLSLYKDGGRNTKDTIQQLQLQLAEAEKRTSSYMRRFNKMQADHHNLIGVTAELVDSLEATVSGKMVGPNMYKLY
;
A
#
# COMPACT_ATOMS: atom_id res chain seq x y z
N MET A 1 1.94 -38.20 -7.89
CA MET A 1 1.05 -38.47 -9.05
C MET A 1 -0.33 -37.83 -8.89
N GLY A 2 -0.89 -37.74 -7.67
CA GLY A 2 -2.17 -37.05 -7.40
C GLY A 2 -2.18 -35.54 -7.67
N ASP A 3 -1.12 -34.80 -7.33
CA ASP A 3 -1.07 -33.34 -7.54
C ASP A 3 -1.06 -32.92 -9.01
N ILE A 4 -0.42 -33.71 -9.88
CA ILE A 4 -0.35 -33.40 -11.33
C ILE A 4 -1.74 -33.53 -11.96
N LEU A 5 -2.50 -34.55 -11.56
CA LEU A 5 -3.87 -34.79 -12.04
C LEU A 5 -4.86 -33.74 -11.51
N ALA A 6 -4.67 -33.28 -10.26
CA ALA A 6 -5.47 -32.21 -9.68
C ALA A 6 -5.24 -30.86 -10.39
N ASN A 7 -3.98 -30.55 -10.71
CA ASN A 7 -3.61 -29.34 -11.44
C ASN A 7 -4.12 -29.37 -12.89
N GLU A 8 -4.10 -30.54 -13.54
CA GLU A 8 -4.60 -30.71 -14.91
C GLU A 8 -6.13 -30.53 -14.97
N ALA A 9 -6.87 -31.08 -14.00
CA ALA A 9 -8.32 -30.91 -13.93
C ALA A 9 -8.70 -29.42 -13.71
N ASP A 10 -7.99 -28.71 -12.84
CA ASP A 10 -8.24 -27.28 -12.61
C ASP A 10 -7.93 -26.43 -13.85
N LEU A 11 -6.84 -26.74 -14.57
CA LEU A 11 -6.50 -26.06 -15.83
C LEU A 11 -7.60 -26.25 -16.89
N LEU A 12 -8.12 -27.48 -17.06
CA LEU A 12 -9.23 -27.74 -17.98
C LEU A 12 -10.50 -26.98 -17.56
N GLY A 13 -10.74 -26.83 -16.25
CA GLY A 13 -11.81 -26.02 -15.71
C GLY A 13 -11.66 -24.53 -16.06
N MET A 14 -10.45 -23.99 -15.93
CA MET A 14 -10.13 -22.61 -16.28
C MET A 14 -10.25 -22.32 -17.79
N ILE A 15 -9.85 -23.28 -18.64
CA ILE A 15 -10.03 -23.18 -20.10
C ILE A 15 -11.52 -23.19 -20.45
N ASN A 16 -12.31 -24.10 -19.87
CA ASN A 16 -13.75 -24.18 -20.14
C ASN A 16 -14.49 -22.90 -19.70
N GLU A 17 -14.10 -22.32 -18.56
CA GLU A 17 -14.62 -21.05 -18.08
C GLU A 17 -14.33 -19.89 -19.04
N TYR A 18 -13.11 -19.78 -19.55
CA TYR A 18 -12.75 -18.77 -20.54
C TYR A 18 -13.52 -18.96 -21.87
N LEU A 19 -13.66 -20.19 -22.34
CA LEU A 19 -14.38 -20.47 -23.58
C LEU A 19 -15.87 -20.11 -23.46
N LYS A 20 -16.48 -20.32 -22.29
CA LYS A 20 -17.86 -19.91 -21.99
C LYS A 20 -17.99 -18.39 -21.87
N TYR A 21 -17.01 -17.72 -21.25
CA TYR A 21 -16.96 -16.26 -21.19
C TYR A 21 -16.84 -15.60 -22.57
N GLY A 22 -16.09 -16.23 -23.48
CA GLY A 22 -15.90 -15.76 -24.85
C GLY A 22 -16.98 -16.18 -25.84
N GLU A 23 -18.10 -16.78 -25.39
CA GLU A 23 -19.21 -17.23 -26.25
C GLU A 23 -18.74 -18.14 -27.41
N PHE A 24 -17.83 -19.08 -27.12
CA PHE A 24 -17.35 -20.06 -28.10
C PHE A 24 -18.15 -21.38 -28.00
N GLU A 25 -19.47 -21.35 -28.16
CA GLU A 25 -20.36 -22.49 -27.83
C GLU A 25 -19.99 -23.79 -28.56
N GLU A 26 -19.71 -23.71 -29.87
CA GLU A 26 -19.30 -24.87 -30.66
C GLU A 26 -17.98 -25.47 -30.13
N THR A 27 -17.06 -24.60 -29.71
CA THR A 27 -15.75 -25.01 -29.17
C THR A 27 -15.91 -25.65 -27.79
N VAL A 28 -16.74 -25.07 -26.92
CA VAL A 28 -17.09 -25.64 -25.62
C VAL A 28 -17.66 -27.05 -25.78
N HIS A 29 -18.57 -27.24 -26.73
CA HIS A 29 -19.18 -28.54 -26.98
C HIS A 29 -18.15 -29.61 -27.38
N HIS A 30 -17.28 -29.28 -28.33
CA HIS A 30 -16.22 -30.19 -28.76
C HIS A 30 -15.19 -30.44 -27.64
N PHE A 31 -14.81 -29.40 -26.90
CA PHE A 31 -13.86 -29.49 -25.80
C PHE A 31 -14.35 -30.41 -24.68
N GLU A 32 -15.60 -30.23 -24.23
CA GLU A 32 -16.20 -31.09 -23.20
C GLU A 32 -16.34 -32.54 -23.68
N LYS A 33 -16.64 -32.77 -24.96
CA LYS A 33 -16.70 -34.11 -25.58
C LYS A 33 -15.33 -34.78 -25.63
N GLU A 34 -14.29 -34.08 -26.08
CA GLU A 34 -12.93 -34.61 -26.12
C GLU A 34 -12.36 -34.91 -24.74
N CYS A 35 -12.63 -34.06 -23.75
CA CYS A 35 -12.20 -34.29 -22.38
C CYS A 35 -12.82 -35.57 -21.81
N LYS A 36 -14.14 -35.78 -22.02
CA LYS A 36 -14.83 -37.02 -21.63
C LYS A 36 -14.24 -38.25 -22.32
N ASN A 37 -14.01 -38.18 -23.63
CA ASN A 37 -13.44 -39.29 -24.41
C ASN A 37 -12.03 -39.67 -23.95
N LYS A 38 -11.23 -38.69 -23.48
CA LYS A 38 -9.89 -38.91 -22.94
C LYS A 38 -9.89 -39.29 -21.44
N GLY A 39 -11.06 -39.48 -20.82
CA GLY A 39 -11.18 -39.80 -19.39
C GLY A 39 -10.79 -38.64 -18.47
N LYS A 40 -10.69 -37.41 -18.98
CA LYS A 40 -10.35 -36.22 -18.20
C LYS A 40 -11.62 -35.62 -17.60
N VAL A 41 -11.62 -35.43 -16.29
CA VAL A 41 -12.73 -34.76 -15.60
C VAL A 41 -12.52 -33.26 -15.76
N VAL A 42 -13.35 -32.62 -16.58
CA VAL A 42 -13.52 -31.16 -16.53
C VAL A 42 -14.38 -30.90 -15.30
N PRO A 43 -13.85 -30.26 -14.25
CA PRO A 43 -14.67 -29.87 -13.12
C PRO A 43 -15.83 -29.04 -13.66
N LYS A 44 -17.05 -29.31 -13.20
CA LYS A 44 -18.11 -28.30 -13.31
C LYS A 44 -17.52 -26.99 -12.81
N PRO A 45 -17.87 -25.83 -13.42
CA PRO A 45 -17.43 -24.57 -12.89
C PRO A 45 -17.80 -24.59 -11.41
N ARG A 46 -16.79 -24.68 -10.55
CA ARG A 46 -16.88 -24.16 -9.18
C ARG A 46 -16.90 -22.66 -9.41
N GLY A 47 -17.97 -22.20 -10.06
CA GLY A 47 -18.11 -20.84 -10.53
C GLY A 47 -17.99 -20.01 -9.29
N ASN A 48 -16.96 -19.18 -9.25
CA ASN A 48 -16.70 -18.12 -8.30
C ASN A 48 -16.91 -18.40 -6.79
N SER A 49 -17.39 -19.55 -6.31
CA SER A 49 -17.97 -19.70 -4.96
C SER A 49 -16.98 -19.42 -3.83
N LEU A 50 -15.70 -19.76 -4.03
CA LEU A 50 -14.62 -19.39 -3.11
C LEU A 50 -14.24 -17.90 -3.19
N ARG A 51 -14.29 -17.30 -4.38
CA ARG A 51 -14.03 -15.87 -4.61
C ARG A 51 -15.23 -15.05 -4.11
N ASP A 52 -16.46 -15.45 -4.40
CA ASP A 52 -17.73 -14.92 -3.89
C ASP A 52 -17.76 -14.94 -2.37
N SER A 53 -17.34 -16.06 -1.75
CA SER A 53 -17.25 -16.15 -0.29
C SER A 53 -16.22 -15.17 0.27
N LYS A 54 -15.05 -15.06 -0.35
CA LYS A 54 -14.01 -14.10 0.08
C LYS A 54 -14.46 -12.65 -0.09
N THR A 55 -15.01 -12.30 -1.25
CA THR A 55 -15.56 -10.97 -1.54
C THR A 55 -16.66 -10.60 -0.55
N LEU A 56 -17.57 -11.53 -0.25
CA LEU A 56 -18.64 -11.30 0.72
C LEU A 56 -18.12 -11.12 2.14
N ILE A 57 -17.06 -11.87 2.52
CA ILE A 57 -16.37 -11.69 3.80
C ILE A 57 -15.73 -10.29 3.85
N ILE A 58 -14.98 -9.90 2.81
CA ILE A 58 -14.34 -8.57 2.74
C ILE A 58 -15.38 -7.45 2.81
N GLN A 59 -16.49 -7.57 2.07
CA GLN A 59 -17.58 -6.60 2.12
C GLN A 59 -18.16 -6.51 3.53
N LYS A 60 -18.38 -7.64 4.19
CA LYS A 60 -18.86 -7.69 5.57
C LYS A 60 -17.87 -7.04 6.54
N ASP A 61 -16.57 -7.32 6.39
CA ASP A 61 -15.51 -6.81 7.27
C ASP A 61 -15.32 -5.28 7.11
N LEU A 62 -15.45 -4.76 5.88
CA LEU A 62 -15.49 -3.32 5.62
C LEU A 62 -16.70 -2.66 6.28
N LEU A 63 -17.88 -3.27 6.17
CA LEU A 63 -19.11 -2.75 6.78
C LEU A 63 -19.08 -2.83 8.30
N SER A 64 -18.53 -3.88 8.90
CA SER A 64 -18.36 -3.97 10.35
C SER A 64 -17.35 -2.95 10.86
N SER A 65 -16.22 -2.77 10.16
CA SER A 65 -15.23 -1.75 10.53
C SER A 65 -15.80 -0.33 10.44
N PHE A 66 -16.71 -0.08 9.50
CA PHE A 66 -17.48 1.16 9.42
C PHE A 66 -18.41 1.33 10.63
N ASP A 67 -19.19 0.30 10.98
CA ASP A 67 -20.13 0.35 12.11
C ASP A 67 -19.41 0.53 13.46
N ASP A 68 -18.27 -0.13 13.64
CA ASP A 68 -17.46 -0.10 14.87
C ASP A 68 -16.54 1.15 14.95
N GLY A 69 -16.36 1.87 13.85
CA GLY A 69 -15.50 3.05 13.77
C GLY A 69 -13.99 2.75 13.71
N ASP A 70 -13.61 1.50 13.38
CA ASP A 70 -12.21 1.10 13.21
C ASP A 70 -11.67 1.56 11.85
N PHE A 71 -11.21 2.81 11.83
CA PHE A 71 -10.69 3.43 10.62
C PHE A 71 -9.41 2.76 10.09
N LYS A 72 -8.60 2.13 10.97
CA LYS A 72 -7.34 1.52 10.55
C LYS A 72 -7.61 0.27 9.74
N VAL A 73 -8.39 -0.65 10.31
CA VAL A 73 -8.80 -1.88 9.62
C VAL A 73 -9.57 -1.53 8.35
N PHE A 74 -10.47 -0.54 8.42
CA PHE A 74 -11.21 -0.11 7.24
C PHE A 74 -10.30 0.35 6.10
N PHE A 75 -9.35 1.27 6.36
CA PHE A 75 -8.51 1.82 5.29
C PHE A 75 -7.41 0.86 4.81
N GLU A 76 -7.01 -0.12 5.64
CA GLU A 76 -6.20 -1.25 5.21
C GLU A 76 -6.95 -2.10 4.18
N LEU A 77 -8.17 -2.54 4.51
CA LEU A 77 -9.04 -3.30 3.60
C LEU A 77 -9.42 -2.50 2.35
N TRP A 78 -9.72 -1.21 2.49
CA TRP A 78 -10.02 -0.32 1.36
C TRP A 78 -8.84 -0.25 0.39
N THR A 79 -7.63 -0.08 0.92
CA THR A 79 -6.41 0.03 0.12
C THR A 79 -6.05 -1.28 -0.57
N GLU A 80 -6.31 -2.41 0.10
CA GLU A 80 -6.02 -3.75 -0.43
C GLU A 80 -7.01 -4.19 -1.51
N PHE A 81 -8.32 -3.95 -1.30
CA PHE A 81 -9.37 -4.55 -2.12
C PHE A 81 -10.05 -3.61 -3.11
N VAL A 82 -9.97 -2.29 -2.93
CA VAL A 82 -10.47 -1.34 -3.92
C VAL A 82 -9.36 -1.04 -4.94
N PRO A 83 -9.55 -1.35 -6.24
CA PRO A 83 -8.51 -1.17 -7.25
C PRO A 83 -7.99 0.26 -7.30
N LEU A 84 -6.67 0.41 -7.47
CA LEU A 84 -6.02 1.73 -7.55
C LEU A 84 -6.61 2.58 -8.67
N GLU A 85 -6.96 1.98 -9.81
CA GLU A 85 -7.57 2.71 -10.94
C GLU A 85 -8.95 3.29 -10.58
N VAL A 86 -9.75 2.58 -9.79
CA VAL A 86 -11.04 3.10 -9.30
C VAL A 86 -10.77 4.23 -8.31
N ARG A 87 -9.82 4.02 -7.39
CA ARG A 87 -9.42 5.00 -6.40
C ARG A 87 -8.86 6.31 -6.99
N ASP A 88 -8.14 6.26 -8.11
CA ASP A 88 -7.46 7.41 -8.69
C ASP A 88 -8.23 8.10 -9.82
N CYS A 89 -9.11 7.37 -10.52
CA CYS A 89 -9.77 7.88 -11.72
C CYS A 89 -11.30 7.99 -11.59
N ASP A 90 -11.94 7.33 -10.63
CA ASP A 90 -13.40 7.41 -10.45
C ASP A 90 -13.76 8.57 -9.50
N PRO A 91 -14.43 9.63 -9.98
CA PRO A 91 -14.83 10.75 -9.13
C PRO A 91 -15.79 10.34 -8.01
N HIS A 92 -16.63 9.32 -8.23
CA HIS A 92 -17.54 8.81 -7.21
C HIS A 92 -16.77 8.10 -6.09
N ALA A 93 -15.77 7.27 -6.45
CA ALA A 93 -14.89 6.62 -5.48
C ALA A 93 -14.09 7.64 -4.66
N GLN A 94 -13.52 8.66 -5.31
CA GLN A 94 -12.79 9.74 -4.64
C GLN A 94 -13.67 10.51 -3.66
N LYS A 95 -14.89 10.85 -4.07
CA LYS A 95 -15.89 11.51 -3.23
C LYS A 95 -16.26 10.67 -2.02
N LEU A 96 -16.53 9.38 -2.22
CA LEU A 96 -16.87 8.46 -1.15
C LEU A 96 -15.70 8.30 -0.17
N GLU A 97 -14.48 8.10 -0.67
CA GLU A 97 -13.28 7.99 0.17
C GLU A 97 -13.06 9.23 1.03
N PHE A 98 -13.25 10.43 0.44
CA PHE A 98 -13.18 11.69 1.18
C PHE A 98 -14.19 11.74 2.33
N TYR A 99 -15.45 11.40 2.06
CA TYR A 99 -16.48 11.41 3.10
C TYR A 99 -16.32 10.30 4.14
N LEU A 100 -15.73 9.16 3.77
CA LEU A 100 -15.33 8.12 4.74
C LEU A 100 -14.26 8.65 5.69
N HIS A 101 -13.26 9.37 5.16
CA HIS A 101 -12.26 10.04 6.00
C HIS A 101 -12.91 11.06 6.96
N VAL A 102 -13.86 11.86 6.48
CA VAL A 102 -14.62 12.78 7.34
C VAL A 102 -15.42 12.02 8.39
N HIS A 103 -16.15 10.97 8.01
CA HIS A 103 -16.95 10.13 8.89
C HIS A 103 -16.10 9.52 10.01
N PHE A 104 -15.00 8.85 9.69
CA PHE A 104 -14.13 8.24 10.69
C PHE A 104 -13.46 9.27 11.60
N THR A 105 -13.26 10.50 11.12
CA THR A 105 -12.72 11.60 11.91
C THR A 105 -13.71 12.06 12.98
N ILE A 106 -14.98 12.25 12.61
CA ILE A 106 -16.02 12.71 13.53
C ILE A 106 -16.68 11.58 14.34
N PHE A 107 -16.39 10.32 14.03
CA PHE A 107 -17.02 9.15 14.64
C PHE A 107 -17.02 9.20 16.18
N PRO A 108 -15.88 9.52 16.87
CA PRO A 108 -15.87 9.60 18.32
C PRO A 108 -16.81 10.69 18.86
N LEU A 109 -17.00 11.78 18.11
CA LEU A 109 -17.89 12.88 18.49
C LEU A 109 -19.37 12.55 18.33
N LYS A 110 -19.72 11.57 17.48
CA LYS A 110 -21.12 11.16 17.24
C LYS A 110 -21.60 10.05 18.17
N ILE A 111 -20.74 9.07 18.45
CA ILE A 111 -21.12 7.87 19.21
C ILE A 111 -20.90 8.04 20.72
N HIS A 112 -19.97 8.90 21.14
CA HIS A 112 -19.61 9.06 22.54
C HIS A 112 -19.63 10.55 22.96
N LEU A 113 -20.36 10.87 24.04
CA LEU A 113 -20.49 12.22 24.61
C LEU A 113 -19.58 12.43 25.85
N GLY A 114 -18.33 11.96 25.81
CA GLY A 114 -17.43 11.87 26.96
C GLY A 114 -16.03 12.48 26.79
N ARG A 115 -15.25 12.50 27.87
CA ARG A 115 -13.88 13.07 27.93
C ARG A 115 -12.80 12.18 27.27
N HIS A 116 -13.03 10.87 27.18
CA HIS A 116 -12.10 9.93 26.54
C HIS A 116 -12.05 10.07 25.01
N ASP A 117 -13.05 10.75 24.44
CA ASP A 117 -13.29 10.84 23.00
C ASP A 117 -12.46 11.95 22.34
N ARG A 118 -12.00 12.92 23.15
CA ARG A 118 -11.17 14.01 22.65
C ARG A 118 -9.81 13.49 22.18
N ALA A 119 -9.19 12.58 22.93
CA ALA A 119 -7.89 12.03 22.54
C ALA A 119 -7.98 11.21 21.24
N ASP A 120 -9.05 10.42 21.07
CA ASP A 120 -9.29 9.65 19.84
C ASP A 120 -9.59 10.57 18.65
N PHE A 121 -10.40 11.61 18.86
CA PHE A 121 -10.65 12.65 17.85
C PHE A 121 -9.35 13.35 17.43
N GLU A 122 -8.47 13.74 18.36
CA GLU A 122 -7.18 14.39 18.04
C GLU A 122 -6.24 13.48 17.23
N VAL A 123 -6.28 12.16 17.47
CA VAL A 123 -5.53 11.20 16.64
C VAL A 123 -6.11 11.15 15.23
N ARG A 124 -7.43 10.99 15.11
CA ARG A 124 -8.11 10.85 13.82
C ARG A 124 -8.06 12.13 12.98
N ILE A 125 -8.18 13.30 13.59
CA ILE A 125 -8.05 14.60 12.90
C ILE A 125 -6.63 14.81 12.36
N THR A 126 -5.60 14.28 13.04
CA THR A 126 -4.22 14.29 12.55
C THR A 126 -4.08 13.41 11.31
N HIS A 127 -4.68 12.21 11.31
CA HIS A 127 -4.73 11.36 10.12
C HIS A 127 -5.49 12.02 8.97
N PHE A 128 -6.62 12.67 9.26
CA PHE A 128 -7.38 13.39 8.25
C PHE A 128 -6.59 14.56 7.66
N LYS A 129 -5.90 15.34 8.49
CA LYS A 129 -5.00 16.40 8.03
C LYS A 129 -3.94 15.87 7.07
N HIS A 130 -3.30 14.75 7.40
CA HIS A 130 -2.32 14.12 6.52
C HIS A 130 -2.94 13.68 5.18
N TYR A 131 -4.17 13.13 5.21
CA TYR A 131 -4.91 12.80 3.99
C TYR A 131 -5.18 14.04 3.13
N LEU A 132 -5.63 15.15 3.72
CA LEU A 132 -5.89 16.42 3.02
C LEU A 132 -4.62 17.00 2.37
N GLU A 133 -3.45 16.79 2.98
CA GLU A 133 -2.14 17.25 2.47
C GLU A 133 -1.55 16.33 1.38
N THR A 134 -2.10 15.11 1.21
CA THR A 134 -1.57 14.10 0.29
C THR A 134 -2.61 13.71 -0.75
N ARG A 135 -3.26 12.56 -0.59
CA ARG A 135 -4.21 11.97 -1.56
C ARG A 135 -5.46 12.83 -1.74
N GLY A 136 -5.90 13.51 -0.68
CA GLY A 136 -7.02 14.45 -0.72
C GLY A 136 -6.66 15.81 -1.33
N ALA A 137 -5.41 16.16 -1.58
CA ALA A 137 -5.04 17.54 -1.92
C ALA A 137 -5.75 18.09 -3.17
N ALA A 138 -5.93 17.25 -4.20
CA ALA A 138 -6.59 17.65 -5.45
C ALA A 138 -8.07 18.04 -5.26
N LEU A 139 -8.74 17.50 -4.25
CA LEU A 139 -10.16 17.75 -3.96
C LEU A 139 -10.42 19.17 -3.44
N SER A 140 -9.36 19.91 -3.08
CA SER A 140 -9.45 21.32 -2.67
C SER A 140 -9.94 22.24 -3.78
N GLN A 141 -9.91 21.79 -5.04
CA GLN A 141 -10.41 22.55 -6.18
C GLN A 141 -11.94 22.43 -6.35
N THR A 142 -12.59 21.53 -5.61
CA THR A 142 -14.03 21.31 -5.69
C THR A 142 -14.74 22.02 -4.54
N THR A 143 -15.68 22.91 -4.86
CA THR A 143 -16.36 23.76 -3.88
C THR A 143 -17.12 22.99 -2.81
N GLU A 144 -17.60 21.77 -3.12
CA GLU A 144 -18.28 20.87 -2.18
C GLU A 144 -17.37 20.48 -1.00
N PHE A 145 -16.07 20.27 -1.25
CA PHE A 145 -15.15 19.75 -0.23
C PHE A 145 -14.46 20.84 0.60
N LEU A 146 -14.42 22.08 0.09
CA LEU A 146 -13.71 23.21 0.71
C LEU A 146 -14.00 23.39 2.20
N PRO A 147 -15.26 23.32 2.69
CA PRO A 147 -15.54 23.50 4.11
C PRO A 147 -14.79 22.52 5.02
N TYR A 148 -14.55 21.29 4.55
CA TYR A 148 -13.93 20.24 5.34
C TYR A 148 -12.40 20.38 5.46
N TYR A 149 -11.74 21.17 4.60
CA TYR A 149 -10.32 21.52 4.78
C TYR A 149 -10.09 22.40 6.01
N ALA A 150 -11.13 23.08 6.49
CA ALA A 150 -11.08 23.83 7.73
C ALA A 150 -11.25 22.92 8.98
N LEU A 151 -11.77 21.70 8.82
CA LEU A 151 -12.13 20.83 9.94
C LEU A 151 -10.98 20.61 10.95
N PRO A 152 -9.71 20.39 10.54
CA PRO A 152 -8.59 20.25 11.48
C PRO A 152 -8.27 21.49 12.31
N PHE A 153 -8.79 22.65 11.92
CA PHE A 153 -8.52 23.93 12.56
C PHE A 153 -9.72 24.45 13.37
N VAL A 154 -10.86 23.75 13.34
CA VAL A 154 -12.06 24.13 14.09
C VAL A 154 -12.01 23.52 15.50
N PRO A 155 -11.97 24.34 16.58
CA PRO A 155 -11.84 23.83 17.94
C PRO A 155 -13.00 22.93 18.41
N ASN A 156 -14.20 23.14 17.86
CA ASN A 156 -15.37 22.31 18.14
C ASN A 156 -16.24 22.18 16.87
N PRO A 157 -16.08 21.08 16.10
CA PRO A 157 -16.86 20.86 14.90
C PRO A 157 -18.37 20.71 15.12
N MET A 158 -18.81 20.25 16.29
CA MET A 158 -20.22 19.95 16.58
C MET A 158 -21.12 21.19 16.58
N VAL A 159 -20.54 22.36 16.87
CA VAL A 159 -21.28 23.63 16.96
C VAL A 159 -21.08 24.53 15.74
N HIS A 160 -20.23 24.12 14.80
CA HIS A 160 -19.86 24.95 13.67
C HIS A 160 -20.90 24.79 12.53
N PRO A 161 -21.49 25.88 12.00
CA PRO A 161 -22.61 25.81 11.07
C PRO A 161 -22.27 25.07 9.77
N SER A 162 -21.04 25.17 9.28
CA SER A 162 -20.59 24.46 8.08
C SER A 162 -20.55 22.94 8.19
N PHE A 163 -20.63 22.38 9.41
CA PHE A 163 -20.58 20.94 9.65
C PHE A 163 -21.88 20.38 10.21
N ARG A 164 -22.95 21.18 10.23
CA ARG A 164 -24.24 20.76 10.79
C ARG A 164 -24.71 19.42 10.22
N ASP A 165 -24.55 19.22 8.92
CA ASP A 165 -25.01 18.02 8.22
C ASP A 165 -24.26 16.75 8.65
N LEU A 166 -23.00 16.88 9.06
CA LEU A 166 -22.20 15.78 9.59
C LEU A 166 -22.78 15.17 10.86
N PHE A 167 -23.50 15.97 11.65
CA PHE A 167 -24.04 15.58 12.95
C PHE A 167 -25.54 15.24 12.91
N GLN A 168 -26.16 15.28 11.74
CA GLN A 168 -27.55 14.82 11.58
C GLN A 168 -27.65 13.29 11.76
N GLU A 169 -28.83 12.81 12.16
CA GLU A 169 -29.11 11.38 12.32
C GLU A 169 -29.04 10.60 11.00
N SER A 170 -29.29 11.27 9.87
CA SER A 170 -29.26 10.66 8.54
C SER A 170 -27.85 10.41 8.00
N TRP A 171 -26.83 11.10 8.52
CA TRP A 171 -25.45 11.01 8.00
C TRP A 171 -24.89 9.59 8.00
N ILE A 172 -25.01 8.85 9.11
CA ILE A 172 -24.48 7.49 9.22
C ILE A 172 -25.21 6.52 8.28
N PRO A 173 -26.55 6.44 8.27
CA PRO A 173 -27.25 5.53 7.35
C PRO A 173 -27.05 5.91 5.89
N GLU A 174 -27.00 7.20 5.52
CA GLU A 174 -26.71 7.63 4.15
C GLU A 174 -25.29 7.23 3.71
N MET A 175 -24.29 7.46 4.56
CA MET A 175 -22.91 7.05 4.30
C MET A 175 -22.77 5.53 4.18
N LYS A 176 -23.42 4.78 5.06
CA LYS A 176 -23.44 3.32 4.99
C LYS A 176 -24.08 2.83 3.69
N GLN A 177 -25.22 3.42 3.31
CA GLN A 177 -25.92 3.04 2.09
C GLN A 177 -25.07 3.32 0.85
N GLU A 178 -24.39 4.46 0.78
CA GLU A 178 -23.48 4.77 -0.33
C GLU A 178 -22.27 3.82 -0.36
N LEU A 179 -21.70 3.50 0.80
CA LEU A 179 -20.65 2.48 0.91
C LEU A 179 -21.14 1.11 0.41
N GLU A 180 -22.31 0.64 0.85
CA GLU A 180 -22.87 -0.64 0.43
C GLU A 180 -23.10 -0.72 -1.08
N LYS A 181 -23.67 0.35 -1.68
CA LYS A 181 -23.84 0.45 -3.13
C LYS A 181 -22.50 0.39 -3.84
N PHE A 182 -21.52 1.16 -3.38
CA PHE A 182 -20.18 1.18 -3.95
C PHE A 182 -19.52 -0.19 -3.89
N LEU A 183 -19.50 -0.84 -2.73
CA LEU A 183 -18.88 -2.16 -2.57
C LEU A 183 -19.58 -3.21 -3.44
N THR A 184 -20.89 -3.13 -3.60
CA THR A 184 -21.64 -4.03 -4.49
C THR A 184 -21.24 -3.86 -5.96
N VAL A 185 -20.79 -2.68 -6.39
CA VAL A 185 -20.36 -2.42 -7.77
C VAL A 185 -18.86 -2.68 -7.94
N THR A 186 -18.05 -2.31 -6.96
CA THR A 186 -16.59 -2.30 -7.04
C THR A 186 -15.98 -3.65 -6.67
N LEU A 187 -16.52 -4.30 -5.64
CA LEU A 187 -16.10 -5.65 -5.25
C LEU A 187 -16.88 -6.74 -5.98
N LYS A 188 -17.78 -6.35 -6.90
CA LYS A 188 -18.51 -7.28 -7.74
C LYS A 188 -17.52 -8.23 -8.39
N VAL A 189 -17.81 -9.51 -8.21
CA VAL A 189 -17.01 -10.61 -8.74
C VAL A 189 -16.85 -10.33 -10.23
N SER A 190 -15.63 -10.03 -10.67
CA SER A 190 -15.45 -9.78 -12.08
C SER A 190 -15.88 -11.05 -12.81
N ASP A 191 -16.78 -10.94 -13.77
CA ASP A 191 -17.07 -12.02 -14.73
C ASP A 191 -15.82 -12.40 -15.56
N THR A 192 -14.70 -11.72 -15.32
CA THR A 192 -13.42 -12.00 -15.93
C THR A 192 -12.94 -13.40 -15.54
N PRO A 193 -12.80 -14.32 -16.50
CA PRO A 193 -12.39 -15.69 -16.24
C PRO A 193 -11.02 -15.76 -15.58
N ARG A 194 -10.80 -16.79 -14.76
CA ARG A 194 -9.56 -17.01 -14.01
C ARG A 194 -8.30 -16.94 -14.88
N LEU A 195 -8.34 -17.43 -16.12
CA LEU A 195 -7.21 -17.31 -17.06
C LEU A 195 -6.82 -15.85 -17.35
N LEU A 196 -7.80 -14.97 -17.54
CA LEU A 196 -7.55 -13.56 -17.79
C LEU A 196 -7.04 -12.84 -16.54
N SER A 197 -7.53 -13.22 -15.35
CA SER A 197 -7.00 -12.71 -14.08
C SER A 197 -5.53 -13.11 -13.91
N LEU A 198 -5.20 -14.39 -14.09
CA LEU A 198 -3.82 -14.88 -13.99
C LEU A 198 -2.86 -14.19 -14.96
N TYR A 199 -3.33 -13.90 -16.19
CA TYR A 199 -2.53 -13.17 -17.17
C TYR A 199 -2.25 -11.72 -16.74
N LYS A 200 -3.26 -11.01 -16.22
CA LYS A 200 -3.12 -9.64 -15.72
C LYS A 200 -2.23 -9.57 -14.47
N ASP A 201 -2.45 -10.47 -13.53
CA ASP A 201 -1.74 -10.52 -12.24
C ASP A 201 -0.28 -10.95 -12.42
N GLY A 202 -0.02 -11.90 -13.33
CA GLY A 202 1.34 -12.33 -13.68
C GLY A 202 2.19 -11.20 -14.24
N GLY A 203 1.59 -10.25 -14.98
CA GLY A 203 2.29 -9.07 -15.51
C GLY A 203 2.58 -8.01 -14.44
N ARG A 204 1.60 -7.72 -13.55
CA ARG A 204 1.73 -6.69 -12.51
C ARG A 204 2.70 -7.10 -11.40
N ASN A 205 2.52 -8.29 -10.81
CA ASN A 205 3.38 -8.75 -9.72
C ASN A 205 4.85 -8.87 -10.13
N THR A 206 5.11 -9.30 -11.38
CA THR A 206 6.47 -9.40 -11.89
C THR A 206 7.11 -8.01 -11.99
N LYS A 207 6.37 -7.01 -12.46
CA LYS A 207 6.86 -5.63 -12.59
C LYS A 207 7.15 -5.00 -11.23
N ASP A 208 6.25 -5.16 -10.26
CA ASP A 208 6.41 -4.59 -8.92
C ASP A 208 7.55 -5.28 -8.15
N THR A 209 7.67 -6.60 -8.28
CA THR A 209 8.79 -7.36 -7.71
C THR A 209 10.13 -6.92 -8.31
N ILE A 210 10.18 -6.70 -9.64
CA ILE A 210 11.39 -6.19 -10.31
C ILE A 210 11.73 -4.78 -9.82
N GLN A 211 10.75 -3.89 -9.67
CA GLN A 211 10.98 -2.54 -9.16
C GLN A 211 11.49 -2.56 -7.71
N GLN A 212 10.92 -3.42 -6.85
CA GLN A 212 11.37 -3.58 -5.48
C GLN A 212 12.80 -4.11 -5.40
N LEU A 213 13.16 -5.09 -6.24
CA LEU A 213 14.52 -5.60 -6.35
C LEU A 213 15.50 -4.53 -6.85
N GLN A 214 15.09 -3.70 -7.81
CA GLN A 214 15.90 -2.57 -8.28
C GLN A 214 16.16 -1.53 -7.18
N LEU A 215 15.15 -1.22 -6.36
CA LEU A 215 15.30 -0.31 -5.23
C LEU A 215 16.28 -0.87 -4.18
N GLN A 216 16.14 -2.15 -3.84
CA GLN A 216 17.06 -2.82 -2.91
C GLN A 216 18.49 -2.85 -3.43
N LEU A 217 18.67 -3.05 -4.74
CA LEU A 217 19.98 -2.99 -5.39
C LEU A 217 20.61 -1.59 -5.24
N ALA A 218 19.85 -0.53 -5.56
CA ALA A 218 20.33 0.85 -5.43
C ALA A 218 20.71 1.22 -3.99
N GLU A 219 19.93 0.77 -3.01
CA GLU A 219 20.29 0.96 -1.59
C GLU A 219 21.55 0.20 -1.19
N ALA A 220 21.71 -1.06 -1.64
CA ALA A 220 22.88 -1.87 -1.37
C ALA A 220 24.14 -1.26 -2.00
N GLU A 221 24.05 -0.72 -3.22
CA GLU A 221 25.13 0.00 -3.89
C GLU A 221 25.52 1.27 -3.11
N LYS A 222 24.54 2.04 -2.63
CA LYS A 222 24.79 3.23 -1.79
C LYS A 222 25.51 2.87 -0.48
N ARG A 223 25.09 1.78 0.17
CA ARG A 223 25.75 1.25 1.39
C ARG A 223 27.20 0.85 1.07
N THR A 224 27.42 0.08 0.01
CA THR A 224 28.76 -0.34 -0.43
C THR A 224 29.66 0.86 -0.73
N SER A 225 29.15 1.87 -1.44
CA SER A 225 29.89 3.11 -1.71
C SER A 225 30.28 3.85 -0.42
N SER A 226 29.39 3.89 0.57
CA SER A 226 29.69 4.50 1.87
C SER A 226 30.77 3.75 2.65
N TYR A 227 30.75 2.42 2.63
CA TYR A 227 31.79 1.59 3.24
C TYR A 227 33.13 1.76 2.53
N MET A 228 33.16 1.79 1.21
CA MET A 228 34.38 2.07 0.43
C MET A 228 34.99 3.43 0.77
N ARG A 229 34.18 4.49 0.90
CA ARG A 229 34.69 5.82 1.29
C ARG A 229 35.33 5.81 2.68
N ARG A 230 34.68 5.14 3.65
CA ARG A 230 35.23 5.00 5.02
C ARG A 230 36.52 4.19 5.03
N PHE A 231 36.58 3.11 4.26
CA PHE A 231 37.77 2.29 4.12
C PHE A 231 38.93 3.08 3.51
N ASN A 232 38.70 3.80 2.41
CA ASN A 232 39.73 4.63 1.76
C ASN A 232 40.26 5.72 2.70
N LYS A 233 39.38 6.35 3.49
CA LYS A 233 39.80 7.31 4.51
C LYS A 233 40.67 6.66 5.59
N MET A 234 40.23 5.54 6.14
CA MET A 234 40.99 4.79 7.15
C MET A 234 42.35 4.33 6.60
N GLN A 235 42.41 3.92 5.34
CA GLN A 235 43.65 3.54 4.66
C GLN A 235 44.60 4.73 4.52
N ALA A 236 44.09 5.90 4.13
CA ALA A 236 44.88 7.12 4.03
C ALA A 236 45.42 7.56 5.41
N ASP A 237 44.58 7.54 6.45
CA ASP A 237 44.99 7.86 7.81
C ASP A 237 46.07 6.89 8.32
N HIS A 238 45.96 5.60 8.00
CA HIS A 238 46.97 4.60 8.33
C HIS A 238 48.30 4.86 7.62
N HIS A 239 48.27 5.23 6.34
CA HIS A 239 49.48 5.59 5.60
C HIS A 239 50.13 6.86 6.15
N ASN A 240 49.35 7.86 6.52
CA ASN A 240 49.84 9.08 7.16
C ASN A 240 50.52 8.78 8.50
N LEU A 241 49.93 7.89 9.32
CA LEU A 241 50.52 7.48 10.59
C LEU A 241 51.87 6.78 10.40
N ILE A 242 52.02 5.94 9.37
CA ILE A 242 53.30 5.33 9.01
C ILE A 242 54.33 6.42 8.69
N GLY A 243 53.97 7.43 7.90
CA GLY A 243 54.84 8.56 7.59
C GLY A 243 55.30 9.34 8.83
N VAL A 244 54.37 9.74 9.70
CA VAL A 244 54.69 10.44 10.95
C VAL A 244 55.58 9.58 11.86
N THR A 245 55.32 8.27 11.93
CA THR A 245 56.12 7.37 12.76
C THR A 245 57.55 7.26 12.21
N ALA A 246 57.73 7.22 10.89
CA ALA A 246 59.05 7.22 10.28
C ALA A 246 59.82 8.52 10.58
N GLU A 247 59.18 9.69 10.43
CA GLU A 247 59.80 10.99 10.74
C GLU A 247 60.20 11.11 12.22
N LEU A 248 59.38 10.56 13.13
CA LEU A 248 59.69 10.53 14.56
C LEU A 248 60.90 9.62 14.86
N VAL A 249 60.97 8.45 14.22
CA VAL A 249 62.11 7.54 14.35
C VAL A 249 63.39 8.20 13.86
N ASP A 250 63.37 8.83 12.68
CA ASP A 250 64.51 9.57 12.12
C ASP A 250 64.95 10.71 13.05
N SER A 251 64.00 11.42 13.66
CA SER A 251 64.26 12.51 14.61
C SER A 251 64.89 12.01 15.91
N LEU A 252 64.42 10.88 16.43
CA LEU A 252 65.00 10.22 17.61
C LEU A 252 66.42 9.74 17.31
N GLU A 253 66.64 9.12 16.16
CA GLU A 253 67.97 8.67 15.72
C GLU A 253 68.94 9.86 15.57
N ALA A 254 68.50 10.97 14.98
CA ALA A 254 69.28 12.18 14.86
C ALA A 254 69.68 12.77 16.23
N THR A 255 68.75 12.74 17.19
CA THR A 255 68.98 13.22 18.57
C THR A 255 69.98 12.32 19.30
N VAL A 256 69.83 11.00 19.21
CA VAL A 256 70.77 10.01 19.79
C VAL A 256 72.16 10.13 19.16
N SER A 257 72.23 10.46 17.86
CA SER A 257 73.49 10.66 17.13
C SER A 257 74.13 12.04 17.35
N GLY A 258 73.55 12.90 18.20
CA GLY A 258 74.09 14.22 18.53
C GLY A 258 73.93 15.29 17.45
N LYS A 259 73.05 15.09 16.45
CA LYS A 259 72.75 16.09 15.41
C LYS A 259 71.63 17.02 15.89
N MET A 260 71.84 18.33 15.74
CA MET A 260 70.88 19.35 16.18
C MET A 260 69.60 19.28 15.32
N VAL A 261 68.44 19.05 15.97
CA VAL A 261 67.14 18.94 15.27
C VAL A 261 66.78 20.31 14.67
N GLY A 262 66.60 20.36 13.35
CA GLY A 262 66.37 21.60 12.61
C GLY A 262 64.97 22.20 12.83
N PRO A 263 64.80 23.54 12.75
CA PRO A 263 63.59 24.26 13.12
C PRO A 263 62.36 24.03 12.21
N ASN A 264 62.48 23.21 11.16
CA ASN A 264 61.38 22.95 10.23
C ASN A 264 60.36 21.91 10.72
N MET A 265 60.61 21.24 11.85
CA MET A 265 59.71 20.24 12.44
C MET A 265 58.51 20.85 13.20
N TYR A 266 58.46 22.16 13.40
CA TYR A 266 57.39 22.83 14.16
C TYR A 266 56.23 23.38 13.31
N LYS A 267 56.20 23.10 12.01
CA LYS A 267 55.10 23.53 11.12
C LYS A 267 54.15 22.37 10.82
N LEU A 268 53.37 21.99 11.82
CA LEU A 268 52.19 21.13 11.67
C LEU A 268 51.07 21.71 12.55
N TYR A 269 50.38 22.72 12.01
CA TYR A 269 49.00 23.09 12.35
C TYR A 269 48.25 23.36 11.04
#